data_AF-A0A699WUZ4-F1
#
_entry.id   AF-A0A699WUZ4-F1
#
_cell.length_a   1.000
_cell.length_b   1.000
_cell.length_c   1.000
_cell.angle_alpha   90.00
_cell.angle_beta   90.00
_cell.angle_gamma   90.00
#
_symmetry.space_group_name_H-M   'P 1'
#
loop_
_entity.id
_entity.type
_entity.pdbx_description
1 polymer ?
#
loop_
_entity_poly.entity_id
_entity_poly.type
_entity_poly.pdbx_seq_one_letter_code
_entity_poly.pdbx_strand_id
1 'polypeptide(L)'
;YFPLSEQQKYKREYHTICQTDGETSCELIKRFHRLAGFMGKKAGPLEEPAKHFKWALFDWILDGIVNMEFTDVAQVANAARNMEILRKKSSQNNKRNHDGDRIQPIA
;
A
#
# COMPACT_ATOMS: atom_id res chain seq x y z
N TYR A 1 -10.75 30.10 3.84
CA TYR A 1 -10.54 30.18 2.38
C TYR A 1 -9.40 29.24 2.03
N PHE A 2 -9.59 28.29 1.12
CA PHE A 2 -8.56 27.33 0.70
C PHE A 2 -8.06 27.72 -0.71
N PRO A 3 -6.82 28.23 -0.84
CA PRO A 3 -6.36 28.85 -2.08
C PRO A 3 -6.26 27.85 -3.26
N LEU A 4 -6.59 28.33 -4.46
CA LEU A 4 -6.62 27.54 -5.71
C LEU A 4 -5.25 26.92 -6.06
N SER A 5 -4.15 27.60 -5.70
CA SER A 5 -2.78 27.11 -5.87
C SER A 5 -2.51 25.85 -5.04
N GLU A 6 -2.96 25.82 -3.78
CA GLU A 6 -2.84 24.62 -2.94
C GLU A 6 -3.73 23.49 -3.44
N GLN A 7 -4.95 23.80 -3.90
CA GLN A 7 -5.83 22.79 -4.48
C GLN A 7 -5.23 22.13 -5.73
N GLN A 8 -4.53 22.89 -6.58
CA GLN A 8 -3.83 22.32 -7.73
C GLN A 8 -2.64 21.46 -7.32
N LYS A 9 -1.89 21.87 -6.30
CA LYS A 9 -0.78 21.07 -5.74
C LYS A 9 -1.28 19.70 -5.27
N TYR A 10 -2.33 19.66 -4.45
CA TYR A 10 -2.87 18.39 -3.96
C TYR A 10 -3.45 17.51 -5.06
N LYS A 11 -4.07 18.09 -6.10
CA LYS A 11 -4.51 17.32 -7.27
C LYS A 11 -3.35 16.69 -8.01
N ARG A 12 -2.26 17.42 -8.25
CA ARG A 12 -1.07 16.87 -8.91
C ARG A 12 -0.46 15.76 -8.06
N GLU A 13 -0.30 16.00 -6.76
CA GLU A 13 0.27 15.04 -5.82
C GLU A 13 -0.56 13.75 -5.73
N TYR A 14 -1.89 13.85 -5.79
CA TYR A 14 -2.76 12.67 -5.84
C TYR A 14 -2.52 11.82 -7.09
N HIS A 15 -2.38 12.44 -8.27
CA HIS A 15 -2.20 11.70 -9.53
C HIS A 15 -0.80 11.10 -9.68
N THR A 16 0.16 11.57 -8.91
CA THR A 16 1.55 11.08 -8.90
C THR A 16 1.89 10.37 -7.61
N ILE A 17 0.89 9.92 -6.84
CA ILE A 17 1.15 9.27 -5.57
C ILE A 17 1.77 7.90 -5.81
N CYS A 18 2.95 7.67 -5.23
CA CYS A 18 3.65 6.40 -5.26
C CYS A 18 4.30 6.15 -3.89
N GLN A 19 4.44 4.88 -3.54
CA GLN A 19 5.15 4.41 -2.37
C GLN A 19 6.66 4.65 -2.54
N THR A 20 7.31 5.20 -1.52
CA THR A 20 8.76 5.50 -1.52
C THR A 20 9.56 4.44 -0.78
N ASP A 21 10.85 4.24 -1.11
CA ASP A 21 11.72 3.10 -0.71
C ASP A 21 11.80 2.80 0.81
N GLY A 22 11.45 3.77 1.67
CA GLY A 22 11.39 3.61 3.14
C GLY A 22 9.99 3.72 3.75
N GLU A 23 8.96 3.92 2.94
CA GLU A 23 7.61 4.20 3.38
C GLU A 23 6.78 2.92 3.48
N THR A 24 6.21 2.69 4.66
CA THR A 24 5.34 1.54 4.87
C THR A 24 3.99 1.74 4.16
N SER A 25 3.31 0.64 3.85
CA SER A 25 1.93 0.68 3.33
C SER A 25 1.01 1.58 4.17
N CYS A 26 1.18 1.59 5.49
CA CYS A 26 0.45 2.47 6.43
C CYS A 26 0.70 3.97 6.22
N GLU A 27 1.92 4.37 5.88
CA GLU A 27 2.26 5.76 5.65
C GLU A 27 1.71 6.25 4.31
N LEU A 28 1.78 5.41 3.28
CA LEU A 28 1.13 5.67 2.01
C LEU A 28 -0.38 5.88 2.17
N ILE A 29 -1.04 5.03 2.97
CA ILE A 29 -2.48 5.17 3.28
C ILE A 29 -2.79 6.51 3.94
N LYS A 30 -1.96 6.96 4.89
CA LYS A 30 -2.14 8.26 5.55
C LYS A 30 -2.03 9.42 4.56
N ARG A 31 -1.04 9.39 3.67
CA ARG A 31 -0.89 10.40 2.62
C ARG A 31 -2.04 10.33 1.63
N PHE A 32 -2.44 9.14 1.23
CA PHE A 32 -3.54 8.93 0.30
C PHE A 32 -4.86 9.47 0.87
N HIS A 33 -5.22 9.15 2.12
CA HIS A 33 -6.41 9.70 2.76
C HIS A 33 -6.35 11.21 2.91
N ARG A 34 -5.19 11.78 3.23
CA ARG A 34 -5.00 13.23 3.26
C ARG A 34 -5.32 13.84 1.90
N LEU A 35 -4.78 13.28 0.82
CA LEU A 35 -4.99 13.77 -0.55
C LEU A 35 -6.43 13.55 -1.03
N ALA A 36 -7.01 12.38 -0.78
CA ALA A 36 -8.39 12.06 -1.11
C ALA A 36 -9.39 12.98 -0.38
N GLY A 37 -9.09 13.35 0.87
CA GLY A 37 -9.86 14.33 1.64
C GLY A 37 -9.92 15.70 0.96
N PHE A 38 -8.84 16.12 0.28
CA PHE A 38 -8.82 17.36 -0.51
C PHE A 38 -9.50 17.24 -1.87
N MET A 39 -9.62 16.02 -2.41
CA MET A 39 -10.34 15.77 -3.67
C MET A 39 -11.86 15.75 -3.50
N GLY A 40 -12.37 15.45 -2.30
CA GLY A 40 -13.81 15.45 -1.99
C GLY A 40 -14.61 14.60 -2.98
N LYS A 41 -15.75 15.10 -3.48
CA LYS A 41 -16.58 14.39 -4.48
C LYS A 41 -15.86 14.09 -5.81
N LYS A 42 -14.71 14.72 -6.10
CA LYS A 42 -13.94 14.46 -7.33
C LYS A 42 -13.09 13.19 -7.28
N ALA A 43 -12.92 12.58 -6.11
CA ALA A 43 -12.21 11.31 -5.99
C ALA A 43 -12.94 10.14 -6.68
N GLY A 44 -14.23 10.32 -7.02
CA GLY A 44 -15.03 9.28 -7.67
C GLY A 44 -15.59 8.25 -6.67
N PRO A 45 -16.29 7.21 -7.17
CA PRO A 45 -16.75 6.10 -6.35
C PRO A 45 -15.56 5.35 -5.73
N LEU A 46 -15.76 4.67 -4.60
CA LEU A 46 -14.71 4.06 -3.76
C LEU A 46 -13.70 3.16 -4.52
N GLU A 47 -14.12 2.57 -5.64
CA GLU A 47 -13.27 1.74 -6.52
C GLU A 47 -12.18 2.53 -7.25
N GLU A 48 -12.44 3.77 -7.69
CA GLU A 48 -11.45 4.55 -8.43
C GLU A 48 -10.26 4.95 -7.55
N PRO A 49 -10.47 5.45 -6.31
CA PRO A 49 -9.39 5.59 -5.33
C PRO A 49 -8.70 4.28 -4.99
N ALA A 50 -9.44 3.15 -4.91
CA ALA A 50 -8.83 1.85 -4.62
C ALA A 50 -7.88 1.41 -5.74
N LYS A 51 -8.26 1.58 -7.01
CA LYS A 51 -7.38 1.33 -8.17
C LYS A 51 -6.17 2.24 -8.13
N HIS A 52 -6.36 3.54 -7.89
CA HIS A 52 -5.26 4.49 -7.82
C HIS A 52 -4.26 4.11 -6.72
N PHE A 53 -4.78 3.76 -5.55
CA PHE A 53 -3.97 3.32 -4.43
C PHE A 53 -3.25 2.00 -4.71
N LYS A 54 -3.88 1.05 -5.41
CA LYS A 54 -3.24 -0.22 -5.84
C LYS A 54 -2.02 0.04 -6.72
N TRP A 55 -2.15 0.89 -7.74
CA TRP A 55 -1.04 1.23 -8.65
C TRP A 55 0.04 2.10 -8.01
N ALA A 56 -0.27 2.77 -6.90
CA ALA A 56 0.69 3.55 -6.13
C ALA A 56 1.62 2.69 -5.26
N LEU A 57 1.33 1.40 -5.07
CA LEU A 57 2.14 0.50 -4.25
C LEU A 57 3.45 0.12 -4.95
N PHE A 58 4.42 -0.37 -4.18
CA PHE A 58 5.63 -0.96 -4.76
C PHE A 58 5.33 -2.09 -5.73
N ASP A 59 6.15 -2.17 -6.78
CA ASP A 59 6.08 -3.21 -7.82
C ASP A 59 5.97 -4.63 -7.25
N TRP A 60 6.78 -4.98 -6.24
CA TRP A 60 6.74 -6.30 -5.62
C TRP A 60 5.47 -6.57 -4.79
N ILE A 61 4.84 -5.53 -4.21
CA ILE A 61 3.54 -5.67 -3.53
C ILE A 61 2.46 -5.84 -4.60
N LEU A 62 2.52 -5.00 -5.62
CA LEU A 62 1.59 -4.99 -6.74
C LEU A 62 1.58 -6.35 -7.44
N ASP A 63 2.74 -6.95 -7.71
CA ASP A 63 2.88 -8.26 -8.36
C ASP A 63 2.01 -9.34 -7.70
N GLY A 64 2.07 -9.48 -6.38
CA GLY A 64 1.27 -10.51 -5.71
C GLY A 64 -0.16 -10.11 -5.35
N ILE A 65 -0.59 -8.87 -5.62
CA ILE A 65 -1.99 -8.43 -5.49
C ILE A 65 -2.63 -8.00 -6.82
N VAL A 66 -1.90 -8.08 -7.94
CA VAL A 66 -2.34 -7.55 -9.24
C VAL A 66 -3.59 -8.27 -9.74
N ASN A 67 -3.71 -9.57 -9.43
CA ASN A 67 -4.85 -10.41 -9.79
C ASN A 67 -6.06 -10.26 -8.86
N MET A 68 -5.96 -9.44 -7.80
CA MET A 68 -7.06 -9.18 -6.88
C MET A 68 -7.82 -7.92 -7.28
N GLU A 69 -9.15 -8.00 -7.28
CA GLU A 69 -10.03 -6.84 -7.37
C GLU A 69 -10.38 -6.34 -5.97
N PHE A 70 -10.40 -5.02 -5.81
CA PHE A 70 -10.65 -4.37 -4.52
C PHE A 70 -11.76 -3.35 -4.67
N THR A 71 -12.75 -3.43 -3.78
CA THR A 71 -13.89 -2.52 -3.73
C THR A 71 -13.62 -1.26 -2.91
N ASP A 72 -12.59 -1.27 -2.06
CA ASP A 72 -12.20 -0.14 -1.22
C ASP A 72 -10.71 -0.14 -0.92
N VAL A 73 -10.17 1.05 -0.63
CA VAL A 73 -8.76 1.28 -0.25
C VAL A 73 -8.34 0.45 0.97
N ALA A 74 -9.25 0.20 1.92
CA ALA A 74 -8.97 -0.62 3.09
C ALA A 74 -8.62 -2.08 2.74
N GLN A 75 -9.22 -2.64 1.68
CA GLN A 75 -8.89 -4.01 1.25
C GLN A 75 -7.52 -4.07 0.59
N VAL A 76 -7.20 -3.08 -0.26
CA VAL A 76 -5.88 -2.95 -0.88
C VAL A 76 -4.81 -2.80 0.21
N ALA A 77 -5.07 -1.95 1.20
CA ALA A 77 -4.22 -1.74 2.36
C ALA A 77 -3.94 -3.02 3.14
N ASN A 78 -4.98 -3.83 3.38
CA ASN A 78 -4.84 -5.10 4.09
C ASN A 78 -4.01 -6.10 3.27
N ALA A 79 -4.26 -6.20 1.96
CA ALA A 79 -3.47 -7.05 1.07
C ALA A 79 -2.00 -6.61 1.02
N ALA A 80 -1.73 -5.32 0.89
CA ALA A 80 -0.38 -4.76 0.92
C ALA A 80 0.36 -5.09 2.23
N ARG A 81 -0.33 -4.94 3.37
CA ARG A 81 0.22 -5.30 4.69
C ARG A 81 0.51 -6.80 4.79
N ASN A 82 -0.35 -7.66 4.24
CA ASN A 82 -0.12 -9.10 4.20
C ASN A 82 1.15 -9.46 3.41
N MET A 83 1.43 -8.77 2.31
CA MET A 83 2.65 -8.96 1.51
C MET A 83 3.90 -8.51 2.26
N GLU A 84 3.83 -7.39 2.97
CA GLU A 84 4.89 -6.88 3.86
C GLU A 84 5.23 -7.90 4.97
N ILE A 85 4.21 -8.51 5.57
CA ILE A 85 4.38 -9.57 6.57
C ILE A 85 4.97 -10.84 5.93
N LEU A 86 4.49 -11.26 4.77
CA LEU A 86 4.99 -12.45 4.06
C LEU A 86 6.48 -12.33 3.74
N ARG A 87 6.91 -11.15 3.25
CA ARG A 87 8.32 -10.85 2.96
C ARG A 87 9.18 -10.83 4.22
N LYS A 88 8.67 -10.29 5.32
CA LYS A 88 9.38 -10.31 6.61
C LYS A 88 9.51 -11.74 7.15
N LYS A 89 8.46 -12.55 7.02
CA LYS A 89 8.43 -13.94 7.47
C LYS A 89 9.39 -14.81 6.67
N SER A 90 9.48 -14.66 5.35
CA SER A 90 10.46 -15.42 4.54
C SER A 90 11.90 -15.18 4.96
N SER A 91 12.24 -13.97 5.43
CA SER A 91 13.54 -13.63 6.02
C SER A 91 13.75 -14.20 7.44
N GLN A 92 12.67 -14.34 8.22
CA GLN A 92 12.68 -14.87 9.60
C GLN A 92 12.51 -16.39 9.69
N ASN A 93 12.20 -17.07 8.58
CA ASN A 93 12.16 -18.54 8.49
C ASN A 93 13.54 -19.20 8.66
N ASN A 94 14.55 -18.46 9.12
CA ASN A 94 15.84 -18.96 9.59
C ASN A 94 15.76 -19.43 11.05
N LYS A 95 14.62 -20.03 11.45
CA LYS A 95 14.47 -20.59 12.78
C LYS A 95 15.47 -21.75 12.90
N ARG A 96 16.43 -21.61 13.82
CA ARG A 96 17.45 -22.62 14.08
C ARG A 96 17.15 -23.33 15.39
N ASN A 97 17.47 -24.62 15.49
CA ASN A 97 17.48 -25.33 16.77
C ASN A 97 18.63 -24.80 17.66
N HIS A 98 18.73 -25.30 18.89
CA HIS A 98 19.81 -24.92 19.81
C HIS A 98 21.21 -25.22 19.22
N ASP A 99 21.29 -26.22 18.35
CA ASP A 99 22.52 -26.67 17.65
C ASP A 99 22.85 -25.88 16.37
N GLY A 100 21.99 -24.93 15.97
CA GLY A 100 22.22 -24.06 14.82
C GLY A 100 21.73 -24.59 13.46
N ASP A 101 21.14 -25.78 13.39
CA ASP A 101 20.50 -26.33 12.20
C ASP A 101 19.21 -25.61 11.87
N ARG A 102 18.95 -25.42 10.57
CA ARG A 102 17.73 -24.79 10.07
C ARG A 102 16.54 -25.74 10.26
N ILE A 103 15.56 -25.33 11.05
CA ILE A 103 14.30 -26.06 11.25
C ILE A 103 13.42 -25.80 10.03
N GLN A 104 13.25 -26.82 9.17
CA GLN A 104 12.20 -26.78 8.16
C GLN A 104 10.86 -27.15 8.81
N PRO A 105 9.75 -26.45 8.51
CA PRO A 105 8.43 -26.87 8.96
C PRO A 105 8.11 -28.22 8.33
N ILE A 106 7.81 -29.22 9.17
CA ILE A 106 7.37 -30.55 8.73
C ILE A 106 5.95 -30.38 8.15
N ALA A 107 5.77 -30.84 6.91
CA ALA A 107 4.49 -30.82 6.19
C ALA A 107 3.47 -31.78 6.80
#